data_AF-L9VZI8-F1
#
_entry.id   AF-L9VZI8-F1
#
_cell.length_a   1.000
_cell.length_b   1.000
_cell.length_c   1.000
_cell.angle_alpha   90.00
_cell.angle_beta   90.00
_cell.angle_gamma   90.00
#
_symmetry.space_group_name_H-M   'P 1'
#
loop_
_entity.id
_entity.type
_entity.pdbx_description
1 polymer ?
#
loop_
_entity_poly.entity_id
_entity_poly.type
_entity_poly.pdbx_seq_one_letter_code
_entity_poly.pdbx_strand_id
1 'polypeptide(L)'
;MERATVEPEVKTIPDERARRWVDYHHQFAAPSTYVYEFVWDTGADAVGPFCTDVDGNVLLDFTSHVAAAPLGYNNPILREKLRAFDLVDPLKIAGQDLSLI
;
A
#
# COMPACT_ATOMS: atom_id res chain seq x y z
N MET A 1 -6.47 -12.03 1.19
CA MET A 1 -7.37 -11.37 0.22
C MET A 1 -7.33 -12.14 -1.11
N GLU A 2 -8.46 -12.28 -1.82
CA GLU A 2 -8.53 -12.96 -3.13
C GLU A 2 -8.95 -11.98 -4.24
N ARG A 3 -8.14 -11.86 -5.30
CA ARG A 3 -8.28 -10.81 -6.31
C ARG A 3 -9.61 -10.87 -7.06
N ALA A 4 -10.11 -12.08 -7.33
CA ALA A 4 -11.29 -12.27 -8.17
C ALA A 4 -12.61 -11.90 -7.45
N THR A 5 -12.60 -11.83 -6.12
CA THR A 5 -13.82 -11.72 -5.31
C THR A 5 -13.77 -10.60 -4.28
N VAL A 6 -12.62 -9.96 -4.06
CA VAL A 6 -12.51 -8.83 -3.15
C VAL A 6 -13.33 -7.64 -3.67
N GLU A 7 -14.06 -7.01 -2.76
CA GLU A 7 -14.77 -5.76 -3.00
C GLU A 7 -14.16 -4.64 -2.13
N PRO A 8 -14.17 -3.38 -2.60
CA PRO A 8 -13.74 -2.27 -1.75
C PRO A 8 -14.64 -2.12 -0.53
N GLU A 9 -14.05 -1.97 0.65
CA GLU A 9 -14.76 -1.70 1.91
C GLU A 9 -14.09 -0.51 2.59
N VAL A 10 -14.76 0.64 2.55
CA VAL A 10 -14.23 1.90 3.11
C VAL A 10 -15.22 2.47 4.11
N LYS A 11 -14.75 2.77 5.33
CA LYS A 11 -15.52 3.41 6.39
C LYS A 11 -15.23 4.91 6.45
N THR A 12 -14.02 5.25 6.87
CA THR A 12 -13.55 6.62 7.07
C THR A 12 -12.10 6.71 6.59
N ILE A 13 -11.79 7.74 5.81
CA ILE A 13 -10.41 8.05 5.40
C ILE A 13 -10.19 9.56 5.61
N PRO A 14 -9.22 9.97 6.43
CA PRO A 14 -8.44 9.16 7.39
C PRO A 14 -9.23 8.91 8.69
N ASP A 15 -9.02 7.75 9.32
CA ASP A 15 -9.48 7.47 10.69
C ASP A 15 -8.31 7.60 11.70
N GLU A 16 -8.53 7.16 12.93
CA GLU A 16 -7.66 7.41 14.08
C GLU A 16 -6.19 7.05 13.84
N ARG A 17 -5.87 5.94 13.17
CA ARG A 17 -4.47 5.52 12.99
C ARG A 17 -3.82 6.28 11.86
N ALA A 18 -4.51 6.48 10.73
CA ALA A 18 -3.97 7.29 9.64
C ALA A 18 -3.72 8.73 10.10
N ARG A 19 -4.64 9.36 10.84
CA ARG A 19 -4.46 10.72 11.37
C ARG A 19 -3.21 10.88 12.22
N ARG A 20 -2.97 9.94 13.14
CA ARG A 20 -1.75 9.96 13.98
C ARG A 20 -0.47 9.93 13.12
N TRP A 21 -0.46 9.13 12.06
CA TRP A 21 0.67 9.05 11.13
C TRP A 21 0.84 10.32 10.31
N VAL A 22 -0.26 10.88 9.78
CA VAL A 22 -0.28 12.14 9.04
C VAL A 22 0.24 13.29 9.92
N ASP A 23 -0.29 13.43 11.14
CA ASP A 23 0.10 14.47 12.09
C ASP A 23 1.57 14.37 12.49
N TYR A 24 2.07 13.14 12.68
CA TYR A 24 3.48 12.92 12.96
C TYR A 24 4.34 13.27 11.74
N HIS A 25 3.95 12.86 10.52
CA HIS A 25 4.68 13.16 9.30
C HIS A 25 4.79 14.67 9.04
N HIS A 26 3.69 15.42 9.23
CA HIS A 26 3.66 16.87 9.04
C HIS A 26 4.54 17.67 10.00
N GLN A 27 4.99 17.09 11.12
CA GLN A 27 5.96 17.75 12.01
C GLN A 27 7.36 17.84 11.38
N PHE A 28 7.69 16.93 10.46
CA PHE A 28 9.05 16.76 9.94
C PHE A 28 9.17 16.90 8.42
N ALA A 29 8.06 16.82 7.69
CA ALA A 29 8.03 16.86 6.24
C ALA A 29 7.12 17.99 5.72
N ALA A 30 7.45 18.49 4.52
CA ALA A 30 6.65 19.51 3.87
C ALA A 30 5.28 18.92 3.45
N PRO A 31 4.16 19.61 3.73
CA PRO A 31 2.83 19.09 3.42
C PRO A 31 2.48 19.15 1.92
N SER A 32 3.29 19.83 1.09
CA SER A 32 2.98 20.08 -0.32
C SER A 32 2.93 18.83 -1.20
N THR A 33 3.46 17.69 -0.73
CA THR A 33 3.46 16.40 -1.43
C THR A 33 2.59 15.34 -0.76
N TYR A 34 1.89 15.67 0.32
CA TYR A 34 1.04 14.72 1.04
C TYR A 34 -0.39 14.79 0.49
N VAL A 35 -0.81 13.76 -0.25
CA VAL A 35 -2.11 13.76 -0.93
C VAL A 35 -3.00 12.65 -0.36
N TYR A 36 -4.27 12.98 -0.13
CA TYR A 36 -5.39 12.07 0.23
C TYR A 36 -5.43 11.49 1.65
N GLU A 37 -4.54 11.92 2.55
CA GLU A 37 -4.50 11.46 3.96
C GLU A 37 -4.45 9.92 4.13
N PHE A 38 -4.15 9.21 3.04
CA PHE A 38 -4.08 7.76 2.96
C PHE A 38 -2.73 7.30 3.50
N VAL A 39 -2.77 6.36 4.43
CA VAL A 39 -1.59 5.73 5.00
C VAL A 39 -1.70 4.24 4.77
N TRP A 40 -0.91 3.75 3.82
CA TRP A 40 -0.91 2.34 3.47
C TRP A 40 -0.35 1.46 4.60
N ASP A 41 -1.05 0.37 4.93
CA ASP A 41 -0.50 -0.70 5.74
C ASP A 41 0.19 -1.71 4.83
N THR A 42 1.51 -1.61 4.77
CA THR A 42 2.32 -2.50 3.97
C THR A 42 2.22 -3.94 4.50
N GLY A 43 2.06 -4.13 5.82
CA GLY A 43 1.94 -5.45 6.45
C GLY A 43 0.59 -6.13 6.23
N ALA A 44 -0.42 -5.40 5.75
CA ALA A 44 -1.75 -5.92 5.52
C ALA A 44 -1.91 -6.51 4.11
N ASP A 45 -3.02 -7.21 3.90
CA ASP A 45 -3.33 -7.83 2.62
C ASP A 45 -3.42 -6.79 1.49
N ALA A 46 -2.73 -7.07 0.38
CA ALA A 46 -2.86 -6.36 -0.89
C ALA A 46 -2.75 -7.35 -2.04
N VAL A 47 -3.57 -7.20 -3.09
CA VAL A 47 -3.53 -8.05 -4.29
C VAL A 47 -4.10 -7.35 -5.52
N GLY A 48 -3.40 -7.42 -6.64
CA GLY A 48 -3.85 -6.80 -7.88
C GLY A 48 -4.05 -5.29 -7.69
N PRO A 49 -5.23 -4.72 -7.95
CA PRO A 49 -5.46 -3.28 -7.73
C PRO A 49 -5.95 -2.95 -6.30
N PHE A 50 -5.95 -3.92 -5.37
CA PHE A 50 -6.48 -3.71 -4.02
C PHE A 50 -5.37 -3.61 -2.98
N CYS A 51 -5.49 -2.66 -2.07
CA CYS A 51 -4.61 -2.49 -0.93
C CYS A 51 -5.38 -2.11 0.33
N THR A 52 -4.79 -2.38 1.49
CA THR A 52 -5.40 -2.12 2.80
C THR A 52 -4.67 -0.99 3.51
N ASP A 53 -5.38 0.02 4.00
CA ASP A 53 -4.77 1.09 4.80
C ASP A 53 -4.59 0.70 6.28
N VAL A 54 -3.89 1.54 7.05
CA VAL A 54 -3.63 1.31 8.49
C VAL A 54 -4.88 1.31 9.37
N ASP A 55 -5.99 1.85 8.87
CA ASP A 55 -7.30 1.85 9.52
C ASP A 55 -8.14 0.61 9.15
N GLY A 56 -7.65 -0.22 8.22
CA GLY A 56 -8.27 -1.47 7.79
C GLY A 56 -9.28 -1.29 6.64
N ASN A 57 -9.30 -0.14 5.97
CA ASN A 57 -10.09 0.03 4.76
C ASN A 57 -9.45 -0.75 3.61
N VAL A 58 -10.27 -1.41 2.78
CA VAL A 58 -9.84 -2.04 1.53
C VAL A 58 -10.19 -1.11 0.38
N LEU A 59 -9.17 -0.62 -0.32
CA LEU A 59 -9.33 0.32 -1.43
C LEU A 59 -9.07 -0.36 -2.78
N LEU A 60 -9.78 0.11 -3.82
CA LEU A 60 -9.40 -0.13 -5.21
C LEU A 60 -8.54 1.05 -5.70
N ASP A 61 -7.26 0.81 -5.88
CA ASP A 61 -6.26 1.83 -6.20
C ASP A 61 -6.20 2.14 -7.70
N PHE A 62 -6.87 3.21 -8.11
CA PHE A 62 -6.79 3.77 -9.46
C PHE A 62 -5.55 4.65 -9.70
N THR A 63 -4.77 4.97 -8.66
CA THR A 63 -3.55 5.77 -8.79
C THR A 63 -2.36 4.90 -9.17
N SER A 64 -2.34 3.66 -8.68
CA SER A 64 -1.31 2.66 -8.93
C SER A 64 0.10 3.21 -8.70
N HIS A 65 0.30 3.94 -7.59
CA HIS A 65 1.52 4.67 -7.27
C HIS A 65 1.97 5.61 -8.40
N VAL A 66 1.07 6.47 -8.89
CA VAL A 66 1.33 7.35 -10.05
C VAL A 66 1.73 6.50 -11.28
N ALA A 67 0.94 5.47 -11.56
CA ALA A 67 1.17 4.48 -12.62
C ALA A 67 2.50 3.70 -12.53
N ALA A 68 3.19 3.71 -11.40
CA ALA A 68 4.42 2.95 -11.18
C ALA A 68 4.20 1.45 -10.90
N ALA A 69 2.96 1.04 -10.57
CA ALA A 69 2.61 -0.35 -10.26
C ALA A 69 1.80 -1.03 -11.38
N PRO A 70 2.37 -1.30 -12.58
CA PRO A 70 1.64 -1.78 -13.76
C PRO A 70 1.07 -3.20 -13.62
N LEU A 71 1.60 -3.99 -12.68
CA LEU A 71 1.21 -5.39 -12.44
C LEU A 71 0.37 -5.56 -11.17
N GLY A 72 0.07 -4.45 -10.49
CA GLY A 72 -0.61 -4.43 -9.20
C GLY A 72 0.22 -4.99 -8.05
N TYR A 73 -0.36 -4.94 -6.85
CA TYR A 73 0.20 -5.46 -5.61
C TYR A 73 0.35 -6.99 -5.67
N ASN A 74 1.47 -7.50 -5.15
CA ASN A 74 1.70 -8.92 -4.90
C ASN A 74 1.46 -9.86 -6.09
N ASN A 75 1.87 -9.44 -7.28
CA ASN A 75 1.75 -10.24 -8.50
C ASN A 75 2.39 -11.65 -8.33
N PRO A 76 1.64 -12.74 -8.56
CA PRO A 76 2.11 -14.10 -8.24
C PRO A 76 3.34 -14.53 -9.06
N ILE A 77 3.44 -14.07 -10.31
CA ILE A 77 4.58 -14.38 -11.19
C ILE A 77 5.86 -13.71 -10.66
N LEU A 78 5.75 -12.46 -10.20
CA LEU A 78 6.88 -11.77 -9.57
C LEU A 78 7.26 -12.41 -8.24
N ARG A 79 6.28 -12.68 -7.37
CA ARG A 79 6.51 -13.33 -6.06
C ARG A 79 7.20 -14.68 -6.22
N GLU A 80 6.78 -15.49 -7.18
CA GLU A 80 7.41 -16.78 -7.46
C GLU A 80 8.88 -16.64 -7.85
N LYS A 81 9.21 -15.68 -8.73
CA LYS A 81 10.60 -15.43 -9.12
C LYS A 81 11.44 -14.87 -7.97
N LEU A 82 10.85 -13.99 -7.17
CA LEU A 82 11.55 -13.34 -6.06
C LEU A 82 11.85 -14.29 -4.91
N ARG A 83 11.03 -15.33 -4.69
CA ARG A 83 11.33 -16.41 -3.74
C ARG A 83 12.62 -17.18 -4.03
N ALA A 84 13.11 -17.14 -5.27
CA ALA A 84 14.41 -17.74 -5.62
C ALA A 84 15.59 -16.94 -5.07
N PHE A 85 15.36 -15.68 -4.71
CA PHE A 85 16.32 -14.83 -4.03
C PHE A 85 16.00 -14.90 -2.53
N ASP A 86 17.00 -15.23 -1.70
CA ASP A 86 16.87 -15.31 -0.23
C ASP A 86 16.72 -13.90 0.38
N LEU A 87 15.64 -13.23 0.01
CA LEU A 87 15.33 -11.84 0.36
C LEU A 87 14.82 -11.78 1.80
N VAL A 88 15.32 -10.81 2.56
CA VAL A 88 14.85 -10.53 3.93
C VAL A 88 13.60 -9.64 3.89
N ASP A 89 12.57 -10.06 4.59
CA ASP A 89 11.32 -9.31 4.79
C ASP A 89 11.37 -8.57 6.14
N PRO A 90 11.09 -7.24 6.21
CA PRO A 90 10.70 -6.36 5.10
C PRO A 90 11.91 -5.86 4.30
N LEU A 91 11.79 -5.95 2.97
CA LEU A 91 12.75 -5.34 2.07
C LEU A 91 12.68 -3.82 2.20
N LYS A 92 13.85 -3.17 2.31
CA LYS A 92 13.92 -1.71 2.31
C LYS A 92 13.60 -1.18 0.91
N ILE A 93 12.61 -0.31 0.82
CA ILE A 93 12.16 0.31 -0.43
C ILE A 93 12.63 1.77 -0.45
N ALA A 94 13.32 2.20 -1.51
CA ALA A 94 13.57 3.60 -1.81
C ALA A 94 12.76 3.95 -3.07
N GLY A 95 11.77 4.85 -2.95
CA GLY A 95 10.81 5.15 -4.01
C GLY A 95 9.75 4.04 -4.13
N GLN A 96 8.50 4.37 -3.81
CA GLN A 96 7.39 3.42 -3.61
C GLN A 96 6.82 2.82 -4.92
N ASP A 97 7.67 2.22 -5.75
CA ASP A 97 7.23 1.72 -7.07
C ASP A 97 6.96 0.20 -7.08
N LEU A 98 7.41 -0.54 -6.06
CA LEU A 98 7.17 -1.98 -5.92
C LEU A 98 7.00 -2.35 -4.44
N SER A 99 5.86 -2.95 -4.09
CA SER A 99 5.69 -3.61 -2.80
C SER A 99 5.64 -5.11 -2.96
N LEU A 100 6.34 -5.78 -2.04
CA LEU A 100 6.29 -7.21 -1.83
C LEU A 100 6.18 -7.41 -0.34
N ILE A 101 4.96 -7.73 0.09
CA ILE A 101 4.68 -8.29 1.42
C ILE A 101 3.72 -9.45 1.18
#